data_AF-A0A3M1U7A5-F1
#
_entry.id   AF-A0A3M1U7A5-F1
#
_cell.length_a   1.000
_cell.length_b   1.000
_cell.length_c   1.000
_cell.angle_alpha   90.00
_cell.angle_beta   90.00
_cell.angle_gamma   90.00
#
_symmetry.space_group_name_H-M   'P 1'
#
loop_
_entity.id
_entity.type
_entity.pdbx_description
1 polymer ?
#
loop_
_entity_poly.entity_id
_entity_poly.type
_entity_poly.pdbx_seq_one_letter_code
_entity_poly.pdbx_strand_id
1 'polypeptide(L)'
;MAPAFVLDDGKPVGQPTLSYTAKGDETELRMAQAVGIKVEAREVEVERGEPTARGSVVETPITLQGTLTVENFRDKAAEVRIRKTVTGRILEMSHGGEVKNTSLPRGSVNAVNFVEWTLTVPAGGKVEVTYRYVNVTATARTGGGG
;
A
#
# COMPACT_ATOMS: atom_id res chain seq x y z
N MET A 1 8.90 -3.10 -5.64
CA MET A 1 8.24 -3.50 -4.38
C MET A 1 9.13 -3.00 -3.26
N ALA A 2 8.64 -2.04 -2.46
CA ALA A 2 9.44 -1.41 -1.42
C ALA A 2 8.81 -1.69 -0.05
N PRO A 3 9.62 -2.02 0.95
CA PRO A 3 9.16 -2.41 2.27
C PRO A 3 8.50 -1.25 3.00
N ALA A 4 7.62 -1.60 3.92
CA ALA A 4 7.03 -0.66 4.84
C ALA A 4 7.67 -0.81 6.23
N PHE A 5 7.75 0.30 6.96
CA PHE A 5 8.38 0.36 8.28
C PHE A 5 7.37 0.87 9.30
N VAL A 6 7.16 0.10 10.36
CA VAL A 6 6.45 0.58 11.56
C VAL A 6 7.49 0.98 12.60
N LEU A 7 7.22 2.11 13.26
CA LEU A 7 7.97 2.59 14.40
C LEU A 7 7.04 2.60 15.62
N ASP A 8 7.50 2.08 16.75
CA ASP A 8 6.89 2.22 18.08
C ASP A 8 7.89 3.01 18.93
N ASP A 9 7.52 4.21 19.36
CA ASP A 9 8.38 5.11 20.16
C ASP A 9 9.78 5.34 19.53
N GLY A 10 9.82 5.56 18.22
CA GLY A 10 11.06 5.77 17.45
C GLY A 10 11.91 4.51 17.21
N LYS A 11 11.50 3.33 17.67
CA LYS A 11 12.22 2.07 17.46
C LYS A 11 11.64 1.30 16.27
N PRO A 12 12.46 0.81 15.33
CA PRO A 12 12.00 0.01 14.19
C PRO A 12 11.56 -1.37 14.66
N VAL A 13 10.35 -1.78 14.32
CA VAL A 13 9.72 -3.01 14.85
C VAL A 13 9.53 -4.14 13.84
N GLY A 14 10.10 -3.97 12.65
CA GLY A 14 10.15 -4.99 11.61
C GLY A 14 9.82 -4.44 10.22
N GLN A 15 10.07 -5.28 9.21
CA GLN A 15 9.96 -4.94 7.81
C GLN A 15 9.34 -6.14 7.08
N PRO A 16 8.16 -6.01 6.44
CA PRO A 16 7.66 -7.08 5.60
C PRO A 16 7.89 -6.81 4.11
N THR A 17 8.06 -7.89 3.36
CA THR A 17 8.29 -7.89 1.92
C THR A 17 6.97 -8.23 1.21
N LEU A 18 6.49 -7.35 0.33
CA LEU A 18 5.33 -7.61 -0.53
C LEU A 18 5.74 -8.51 -1.71
N SER A 19 5.00 -9.58 -1.93
CA SER A 19 5.02 -10.36 -3.18
C SER A 19 3.78 -10.00 -4.00
N TYR A 20 3.92 -10.08 -5.32
CA TYR A 20 2.90 -9.83 -6.35
C TYR A 20 1.58 -10.59 -6.08
N THR A 21 0.44 -9.90 -6.14
CA THR A 21 -0.90 -10.46 -5.96
C THR A 21 -1.59 -10.62 -7.32
N ALA A 22 -1.93 -11.85 -7.71
CA ALA A 22 -2.70 -12.12 -8.92
C ALA A 22 -4.22 -11.99 -8.66
N LYS A 23 -5.02 -12.05 -9.73
CA LYS A 23 -6.49 -11.89 -9.71
C LYS A 23 -7.15 -12.81 -8.66
N GLY A 24 -7.77 -12.22 -7.64
CA GLY A 24 -8.51 -12.95 -6.61
C GLY A 24 -7.69 -13.38 -5.39
N ASP A 25 -6.40 -13.07 -5.35
CA ASP A 25 -5.55 -13.37 -4.19
C ASP A 25 -5.63 -12.27 -3.13
N GLU A 26 -5.61 -12.69 -1.87
CA GLU A 26 -5.40 -11.83 -0.72
C GLU A 26 -3.90 -11.83 -0.40
N THR A 27 -3.31 -10.66 -0.18
CA THR A 27 -1.96 -10.57 0.36
C THR A 27 -2.02 -9.93 1.72
N GLU A 28 -1.77 -10.74 2.75
CA GLU A 28 -1.66 -10.30 4.14
C GLU A 28 -0.22 -9.88 4.41
N LEU A 29 0.00 -8.57 4.63
CA LEU A 29 1.31 -8.05 5.00
C LEU A 29 1.37 -7.86 6.52
N ARG A 30 2.12 -8.71 7.23
CA ARG A 30 2.38 -8.54 8.67
C ARG A 30 3.44 -7.46 8.88
N MET A 31 3.01 -6.23 9.12
CA MET A 31 3.90 -5.09 9.27
C MET A 31 4.32 -4.97 10.73
N ALA A 32 5.51 -5.48 11.08
CA ALA A 32 6.26 -5.15 12.30
C ALA A 32 5.52 -5.34 13.65
N GLN A 33 6.00 -6.29 14.45
CA GLN A 33 5.43 -6.58 15.75
C GLN A 33 6.14 -5.78 16.84
N ALA A 34 5.61 -4.64 17.23
CA ALA A 34 5.92 -4.11 18.56
C ALA A 34 5.25 -4.99 19.61
N VAL A 35 5.86 -5.10 20.80
CA VAL A 35 5.29 -5.91 21.88
C VAL A 35 3.86 -5.43 22.14
N GLY A 36 2.86 -6.23 21.78
CA GLY A 36 1.44 -5.88 21.91
C GLY A 36 0.82 -4.99 20.83
N ILE A 37 1.49 -4.66 19.72
CA ILE A 37 0.86 -4.01 18.55
C ILE A 37 0.95 -4.95 17.35
N LYS A 38 -0.18 -5.11 16.65
CA LYS A 38 -0.27 -5.88 15.41
C LYS A 38 -0.76 -4.97 14.29
N VAL A 39 -0.12 -5.07 13.13
CA VAL A 39 -0.55 -4.39 11.92
C VAL A 39 -0.70 -5.41 10.80
N GLU A 40 -1.86 -5.40 10.16
CA GLU A 40 -2.18 -6.17 8.96
C GLU A 40 -2.48 -5.20 7.82
N ALA A 41 -2.02 -5.53 6.62
CA ALA A 41 -2.45 -4.85 5.41
C ALA A 41 -3.10 -5.84 4.45
N ARG A 42 -4.15 -5.38 3.76
CA ARG A 42 -4.80 -6.06 2.66
C ARG A 42 -4.99 -5.07 1.52
N GLU A 43 -4.76 -5.50 0.28
CA GLU A 43 -5.10 -4.74 -0.93
C GLU A 43 -5.95 -5.59 -1.84
N VAL A 44 -6.95 -4.98 -2.47
CA VAL A 44 -7.84 -5.64 -3.43
C VAL A 44 -8.01 -4.77 -4.67
N GLU A 45 -8.00 -5.40 -5.84
CA GLU A 45 -8.42 -4.76 -7.09
C GLU A 45 -9.92 -4.52 -7.05
N VAL A 46 -10.33 -3.26 -7.15
CA VAL A 46 -11.75 -2.85 -7.15
C VAL A 46 -12.24 -2.44 -8.52
N GLU A 47 -11.31 -2.11 -9.43
CA GLU A 47 -11.65 -1.72 -10.80
C GLU A 47 -10.48 -2.01 -11.74
N ARG A 48 -10.82 -2.42 -12.96
CA ARG A 48 -9.89 -2.55 -14.08
C ARG A 48 -10.45 -1.76 -15.24
N GLY A 49 -9.75 -0.68 -15.61
CA GLY A 49 -10.15 0.14 -16.74
C GLY A 49 -9.70 -0.45 -18.08
N GLU A 50 -10.19 0.17 -19.15
CA GLU A 50 -9.93 -0.28 -20.52
C GLU A 50 -8.43 -0.23 -20.89
N PRO A 51 -7.86 -1.34 -21.41
CA PRO A 51 -6.48 -1.36 -21.86
C PRO A 51 -6.26 -0.43 -23.05
N THR A 52 -5.21 0.39 -23.00
CA THR A 52 -4.82 1.29 -24.09
C THR A 52 -3.49 0.82 -24.69
N ALA A 53 -3.47 0.63 -26.01
CA ALA A 53 -2.23 0.27 -26.71
C ALA A 53 -1.39 1.52 -27.03
N ARG A 54 -0.10 1.47 -26.68
CA ARG A 54 0.90 2.48 -27.01
C ARG A 54 2.12 1.78 -27.62
N GLY A 55 2.17 1.70 -28.94
CA GLY A 55 3.22 0.97 -29.66
C GLY A 55 3.20 -0.52 -29.30
N SER A 56 4.34 -1.03 -28.82
CA SER A 56 4.50 -2.43 -28.39
C SER A 56 4.10 -2.68 -26.93
N VAL A 57 3.45 -1.72 -26.26
CA VAL A 57 3.03 -1.84 -24.86
C VAL A 57 1.51 -1.68 -24.76
N VAL A 58 0.89 -2.45 -23.88
CA VAL A 58 -0.50 -2.27 -23.47
C VAL A 58 -0.51 -1.76 -22.03
N GLU A 59 -1.10 -0.58 -21.84
CA GLU A 59 -1.25 0.06 -20.54
C GLU A 59 -2.67 -0.22 -20.01
N THR A 60 -2.79 -0.84 -18.84
CA THR A 60 -4.08 -1.11 -18.19
C THR A 60 -4.14 -0.42 -16.83
N PRO A 61 -5.04 0.55 -16.61
CA PRO A 61 -5.23 1.15 -15.30
C PRO A 61 -6.00 0.21 -14.37
N ILE A 62 -5.50 0.03 -13.16
CA ILE A 62 -6.07 -0.81 -12.10
C ILE A 62 -6.29 0.05 -10.86
N THR A 63 -7.53 0.13 -10.38
CA THR A 63 -7.83 0.78 -9.10
C THR A 63 -7.74 -0.26 -8.00
N LEU A 64 -6.90 0.04 -6.99
CA LEU A 64 -6.68 -0.78 -5.81
C LEU A 64 -7.26 -0.06 -4.59
N GLN A 65 -7.96 -0.81 -3.74
CA GLN A 65 -8.34 -0.38 -2.40
C GLN A 65 -7.52 -1.16 -1.38
N GLY A 66 -6.82 -0.43 -0.52
CA GLY A 66 -6.07 -1.00 0.58
C GLY A 66 -6.71 -0.69 1.92
N THR A 67 -6.60 -1.65 2.84
CA THR A 67 -6.99 -1.54 4.23
C THR A 67 -5.79 -1.89 5.11
N LEU A 68 -5.49 -1.04 6.10
CA LEU A 68 -4.52 -1.32 7.16
C LEU A 68 -5.30 -1.46 8.47
N THR A 69 -5.19 -2.61 9.11
CA THR A 69 -5.73 -2.86 10.43
C THR A 69 -4.62 -2.73 11.45
N VAL A 70 -4.76 -1.82 12.41
CA VAL A 70 -3.87 -1.71 13.57
C VAL A 70 -4.62 -2.10 14.82
N GLU A 71 -4.10 -3.09 15.53
CA GLU A 71 -4.67 -3.62 16.77
C GLU A 71 -3.66 -3.48 17.92
N ASN A 72 -4.12 -2.96 19.04
CA ASN A 72 -3.33 -2.74 20.23
C ASN A 72 -3.80 -3.69 21.35
N PHE A 73 -2.98 -4.69 21.66
CA PHE A 73 -3.20 -5.66 22.74
C PHE A 73 -2.67 -5.19 24.10
N ARG A 74 -2.15 -3.96 24.19
CA ARG A 74 -1.69 -3.38 25.46
C ARG A 74 -2.90 -2.86 26.26
N ASP A 75 -2.68 -2.70 27.56
CA ASP A 75 -3.60 -2.07 28.51
C ASP A 75 -3.56 -0.53 28.48
N LYS A 76 -2.74 0.05 27.60
CA LYS A 76 -2.61 1.50 27.39
C LYS A 76 -2.70 1.87 25.91
N ALA A 77 -3.18 3.08 25.63
CA ALA A 77 -3.19 3.62 24.27
C ALA A 77 -1.76 3.74 23.71
N ALA A 78 -1.64 3.63 22.39
CA ALA A 78 -0.37 3.73 21.68
C ALA A 78 -0.50 4.69 20.49
N GLU A 79 0.53 5.51 20.26
CA GLU A 79 0.70 6.24 19.02
C GLU A 79 1.46 5.36 18.03
N VAL A 80 0.88 5.12 16.86
CA VAL A 80 1.43 4.25 15.82
C VAL A 80 1.65 5.06 14.55
N ARG A 81 2.91 5.11 14.10
CA ARG A 81 3.27 5.73 12.82
C ARG A 81 3.44 4.67 11.75
N ILE A 82 2.62 4.74 10.71
CA ILE A 82 2.66 3.84 9.56
C ILE A 82 3.29 4.57 8.39
N ARG A 83 4.32 3.98 7.77
CA ARG A 83 4.88 4.45 6.49
C ARG A 83 4.68 3.38 5.42
N LYS A 84 4.07 3.77 4.30
CA LYS A 84 3.85 2.89 3.13
C LYS A 84 4.38 3.55 1.86
N THR A 85 4.86 2.72 0.94
CA THR A 85 5.15 3.16 -0.43
C THR A 85 3.99 2.76 -1.33
N VAL A 86 3.40 3.72 -2.06
CA VAL A 86 2.31 3.50 -3.02
C VAL A 86 2.81 3.83 -4.42
N THR A 87 2.81 2.84 -5.32
CA THR A 87 3.18 3.05 -6.72
C THR A 87 1.91 3.24 -7.55
N GLY A 88 1.65 4.46 -7.98
CA GLY A 88 0.43 4.85 -8.67
C GLY A 88 -0.02 6.26 -8.31
N ARG A 89 -1.22 6.63 -8.72
CA ARG A 89 -1.87 7.89 -8.35
C ARG A 89 -2.81 7.64 -7.17
N ILE A 90 -2.57 8.30 -6.04
CA ILE A 90 -3.47 8.23 -4.88
C ILE A 90 -4.77 8.95 -5.24
N LEU A 91 -5.90 8.32 -4.90
CA LEU A 91 -7.24 8.89 -5.05
C LEU A 91 -7.75 9.39 -3.70
N GLU A 92 -7.69 8.52 -2.68
CA GLU A 92 -8.28 8.78 -1.37
C GLU A 92 -7.42 8.13 -0.28
N MET A 93 -7.39 8.76 0.89
CA MET A 93 -6.81 8.20 2.12
C MET A 93 -7.65 8.65 3.30
N SER A 94 -8.01 7.72 4.18
CA SER A 94 -8.67 8.06 5.43
C SER A 94 -7.66 8.38 6.54
N HIS A 95 -8.15 8.81 7.69
CA HIS A 95 -7.36 9.04 8.91
C HIS A 95 -6.20 10.02 8.73
N GLY A 96 -6.38 11.04 7.87
CA GLY A 96 -5.41 12.11 7.68
C GLY A 96 -4.07 11.65 7.08
N GLY A 97 -4.09 10.61 6.22
CA GLY A 97 -2.88 10.17 5.54
C GLY A 97 -2.23 11.29 4.73
N GLU A 98 -0.90 11.38 4.79
CA GLU A 98 -0.12 12.43 4.13
C GLU A 98 0.90 11.86 3.15
N VAL A 99 1.00 12.47 1.97
CA VAL A 99 2.09 12.20 1.04
C VAL A 99 3.30 13.03 1.45
N LYS A 100 4.35 12.36 1.95
CA LYS A 100 5.59 13.01 2.40
C LYS A 100 6.55 13.30 1.26
N ASN A 101 6.52 12.47 0.21
CA ASN A 101 7.33 12.65 -0.98
C ASN A 101 6.72 11.91 -2.17
N THR A 102 6.92 12.45 -3.37
CA THR A 102 6.53 11.83 -4.64
C THR A 102 7.71 11.86 -5.59
N SER A 103 7.98 10.73 -6.23
CA SER A 103 9.00 10.63 -7.28
C SER A 103 8.40 10.00 -8.53
N LEU A 104 8.80 10.46 -9.71
CA LEU A 104 8.45 9.85 -10.99
C LEU A 104 9.74 9.41 -11.67
N PRO A 105 10.17 8.14 -11.52
CA PRO A 105 11.37 7.65 -12.16
C PRO A 105 11.27 7.81 -13.69
N ARG A 106 12.40 8.16 -14.34
CA ARG A 106 12.43 8.33 -15.79
C ARG A 106 11.98 7.03 -16.47
N GLY A 107 11.00 7.15 -17.38
CA GLY A 107 10.43 6.00 -18.10
C GLY A 107 9.40 5.21 -17.30
N SER A 108 9.05 5.60 -16.07
CA SER A 108 7.96 5.01 -15.31
C SER A 108 6.62 5.63 -15.70
N VAL A 109 5.59 4.78 -15.85
CA VAL A 109 4.19 5.21 -16.02
C VAL A 109 3.53 5.57 -14.69
N ASN A 110 4.08 5.09 -13.57
CA ASN A 110 3.55 5.33 -12.23
C ASN A 110 4.52 6.17 -11.40
N ALA A 111 3.98 7.16 -10.69
CA ALA A 111 4.69 7.82 -9.60
C ALA A 111 4.83 6.87 -8.40
N VAL A 112 5.89 7.05 -7.64
CA VAL A 112 6.13 6.38 -6.35
C VAL A 112 5.91 7.41 -5.25
N ASN A 113 4.94 7.15 -4.39
CA ASN A 113 4.56 8.03 -3.28
C ASN A 113 4.95 7.40 -1.95
N PHE A 114 5.52 8.19 -1.07
CA PHE A 114 5.79 7.82 0.31
C PHE A 114 4.68 8.41 1.17
N VAL A 115 3.79 7.55 1.66
CA VAL A 115 2.62 7.95 2.45
C VAL A 115 2.82 7.60 3.91
N GLU A 116 2.23 8.42 4.78
CA GLU A 116 2.35 8.27 6.21
C GLU A 116 1.04 8.55 6.93
N TRP A 117 0.79 7.75 7.98
CA TRP A 117 -0.27 7.99 8.96
C TRP A 117 0.33 8.02 10.36
N THR A 118 -0.24 8.88 11.22
CA THR A 118 -0.03 8.85 12.67
C THR A 118 -1.37 8.56 13.32
N LEU A 119 -1.47 7.44 14.02
CA LEU A 119 -2.72 6.95 14.59
C LEU A 119 -2.60 6.84 16.10
N THR A 120 -3.62 7.30 16.82
CA THR A 120 -3.80 6.95 18.23
C THR A 120 -4.69 5.73 18.32
N VAL A 121 -4.13 4.59 18.74
CA VAL A 121 -4.86 3.33 18.89
C VAL A 121 -5.15 3.10 20.38
N PRO A 122 -6.43 3.06 20.80
CA PRO A 122 -6.79 2.86 22.21
C PRO A 122 -6.23 1.56 22.80
N ALA A 123 -6.17 1.47 24.13
CA ALA A 123 -5.88 0.22 24.84
C ALA A 123 -6.88 -0.88 24.45
N GLY A 124 -6.41 -2.08 24.13
CA GLY A 124 -7.28 -3.16 23.63
C GLY A 124 -8.01 -2.84 22.31
N GLY A 125 -7.65 -1.73 21.66
CA GLY A 125 -8.41 -1.13 20.57
C GLY A 125 -7.93 -1.54 19.18
N LYS A 126 -8.79 -1.31 18.19
CA LYS A 126 -8.50 -1.51 16.77
C LYS A 126 -8.84 -0.25 15.97
N VAL A 127 -7.98 0.12 15.02
CA VAL A 127 -8.20 1.18 14.03
C VAL A 127 -8.02 0.62 12.63
N GLU A 128 -8.94 0.95 11.71
CA GLU A 128 -8.85 0.56 10.29
C GLU A 128 -8.64 1.79 9.41
N VAL A 129 -7.49 1.84 8.73
CA VAL A 129 -7.15 2.87 7.76
C VAL A 129 -7.40 2.34 6.36
N THR A 130 -8.00 3.17 5.51
CA THR A 130 -8.30 2.85 4.10
C THR A 130 -7.60 3.82 3.17
N TYR A 131 -7.18 3.33 2.00
CA TYR A 131 -6.61 4.14 0.94
C TYR A 131 -6.97 3.56 -0.42
N ARG A 132 -7.10 4.41 -1.43
CA ARG A 132 -7.38 4.02 -2.82
C ARG A 132 -6.39 4.68 -3.76
N TYR A 133 -5.94 3.93 -4.75
CA TYR A 133 -5.00 4.43 -5.74
C TYR A 133 -5.16 3.71 -7.08
N VAL A 134 -4.72 4.36 -8.15
CA VAL A 134 -4.69 3.79 -9.50
C VAL A 134 -3.25 3.46 -9.86
N ASN A 135 -3.00 2.20 -10.20
CA ASN A 135 -1.74 1.73 -10.77
C ASN A 135 -1.94 1.44 -12.26
N VAL A 136 -1.07 1.97 -13.12
CA VAL A 136 -1.05 1.60 -14.54
C VAL A 136 -0.08 0.45 -14.74
N THR A 137 -0.59 -0.72 -15.10
CA THR A 137 0.24 -1.86 -15.48
C THR A 137 0.62 -1.73 -16.96
N ALA A 138 1.89 -2.00 -17.28
CA ALA A 138 2.40 -1.97 -18.65
C ALA A 138 2.87 -3.37 -19.02
N THR A 139 2.20 -4.01 -19.98
CA THR A 139 2.58 -5.34 -20.49
C THR A 139 3.06 -5.23 -21.92
N ALA A 140 4.09 -6.00 -22.27
CA ALA A 140 4.53 -6.11 -23.66
C ALA A 140 3.38 -6.69 -24.48
N ARG A 141 3.07 -6.06 -25.61
CA ARG A 141 2.18 -6.63 -26.62
C ARG A 141 2.89 -7.86 -27.17
N THR A 142 2.44 -9.05 -26.80
CA THR A 142 2.92 -10.29 -27.42
C THR A 142 2.61 -10.17 -28.90
N GLY A 143 3.65 -10.01 -29.71
CA GLY A 143 3.54 -10.13 -31.15
C GLY A 143 3.07 -11.54 -31.45
N GLY A 144 1.88 -11.68 -32.03
CA GLY A 144 1.55 -12.89 -32.78
C GLY A 144 2.56 -12.97 -33.93
N GLY A 145 3.56 -13.82 -33.77
CA GLY A 145 4.41 -14.25 -34.86
C GLY A 145 3.69 -15.35 -35.63
N GLY A 146 3.68 -15.23 -36.96
CA GLY A 146 3.20 -16.24 -37.91
C GLY A 146 1.95 -15.81 -38.64
#